data_AF-A0A545BJ85-F1
#
_entry.id   AF-A0A545BJ85-F1
#
_cell.length_a   1.000
_cell.length_b   1.000
_cell.length_c   1.000
_cell.angle_alpha   90.00
_cell.angle_beta   90.00
_cell.angle_gamma   90.00
#
_symmetry.space_group_name_H-M   'P 1'
#
loop_
_entity.id
_entity.type
_entity.pdbx_description
1 polymer ?
#
loop_
_entity_poly.entity_id
_entity_poly.type
_entity_poly.pdbx_seq_one_letter_code
_entity_poly.pdbx_strand_id
1 'polypeptide(L)'
;MLTTGLVLGAVVIGAGMQRVTGMGFALVAAPFLVLLLGPVEGVVLVNVCGAVTAGAIIFRVVRDIDWKRYMALAASALLGIVPAAFLIRYLPPSVLEISIGVTLALGLTVLLVMKSAVLPQRRRYLFTAGGLSGFMNTAAGVGGPAVSIYSMATRWQHKSFAATMQPYFFTIGALSLISKAVTAPASFPVLPLTMWLAVAAACLIGLVLGDLAAKRVSTRAAQILLIILAYLGAAATIVRGVLDAIG
;
A
#
# COMPACT_ATOMS: atom_id res chain seq x y z
N MET A 1 19.40 17.11 1.85
CA MET A 1 18.36 18.05 1.36
C MET A 1 17.68 17.54 0.09
N LEU A 2 18.42 17.12 -0.95
CA LEU A 2 17.82 16.60 -2.20
C LEU A 2 16.95 15.33 -1.96
N THR A 3 17.47 14.32 -1.27
CA THR A 3 16.74 13.08 -0.98
C THR A 3 15.45 13.33 -0.19
N THR A 4 15.51 14.24 0.79
CA THR A 4 14.35 14.66 1.59
C THR A 4 13.27 15.29 0.72
N GLY A 5 13.65 16.18 -0.20
CA GLY A 5 12.73 16.79 -1.15
C GLY A 5 12.09 15.76 -2.09
N LEU A 6 12.87 14.79 -2.59
CA LEU A 6 12.38 13.70 -3.43
C LEU A 6 11.38 12.80 -2.69
N VAL A 7 11.66 12.46 -1.42
CA VAL A 7 10.75 11.68 -0.57
C VAL A 7 9.44 12.41 -0.36
N LEU A 8 9.48 13.68 0.04
CA LEU A 8 8.26 14.47 0.25
C LEU A 8 7.48 14.64 -1.06
N GLY A 9 8.16 14.87 -2.18
CA GLY A 9 7.54 14.93 -3.50
C GLY A 9 6.85 13.62 -3.87
N ALA A 10 7.51 12.47 -3.67
CA ALA A 10 6.93 11.15 -3.89
C ALA A 10 5.70 10.90 -2.99
N VAL A 11 5.73 11.34 -1.74
CA VAL A 11 4.60 11.25 -0.81
C VAL A 11 3.42 12.11 -1.28
N VAL A 12 3.66 13.37 -1.65
CA VAL A 12 2.60 14.27 -2.16
C VAL A 12 1.96 13.70 -3.43
N ILE A 13 2.77 13.25 -4.39
CA ILE A 13 2.30 12.65 -5.64
C ILE A 13 1.53 11.36 -5.34
N GLY A 14 2.06 10.50 -4.47
CA GLY A 14 1.41 9.25 -4.08
C GLY A 14 0.04 9.46 -3.45
N ALA A 15 -0.06 10.37 -2.48
CA ALA A 15 -1.32 10.69 -1.81
C ALA A 15 -2.32 11.38 -2.77
N GLY A 16 -1.84 12.27 -3.64
CA GLY A 16 -2.68 12.92 -4.66
C GLY A 16 -3.22 11.92 -5.68
N MET A 17 -2.36 11.07 -6.23
CA MET A 17 -2.76 10.02 -7.17
C MET A 17 -3.71 9.02 -6.51
N GLN A 18 -3.49 8.66 -5.25
CA GLN A 18 -4.43 7.83 -4.50
C GLN A 18 -5.82 8.46 -4.45
N ARG A 19 -5.88 9.76 -4.16
CA ARG A 19 -7.16 10.46 -4.04
C ARG A 19 -7.90 10.55 -5.37
N VAL A 20 -7.19 10.78 -6.47
CA VAL A 20 -7.76 10.90 -7.83
C VAL A 20 -8.20 9.54 -8.38
N THR A 21 -7.37 8.51 -8.20
CA THR A 21 -7.60 7.19 -8.81
C THR A 21 -8.45 6.26 -7.95
N GLY A 22 -8.52 6.52 -6.63
CA GLY A 22 -9.08 5.61 -5.64
C GLY A 22 -8.20 4.37 -5.37
N MET A 23 -7.06 4.25 -6.06
CA MET A 23 -6.10 3.16 -5.86
C MET A 23 -5.16 3.53 -4.71
N GLY A 24 -4.97 2.64 -3.74
CA GLY A 24 -4.24 2.95 -2.49
C GLY A 24 -2.84 3.57 -2.70
N PHE A 25 -2.43 4.46 -1.78
CA PHE A 25 -1.14 5.18 -1.75
C PHE A 25 0.05 4.34 -2.21
N ALA A 26 0.13 3.13 -1.66
CA ALA A 26 1.26 2.24 -1.82
C ALA A 26 1.53 1.82 -3.26
N LEU A 27 0.50 1.73 -4.11
CA LEU A 27 0.70 1.34 -5.51
C LEU A 27 1.54 2.36 -6.29
N VAL A 28 1.50 3.62 -5.88
CA VAL A 28 2.28 4.70 -6.50
C VAL A 28 3.59 4.88 -5.76
N ALA A 29 3.53 5.10 -4.45
CA ALA A 29 4.68 5.58 -3.70
C ALA A 29 5.68 4.48 -3.33
N ALA A 30 5.25 3.22 -3.21
CA ALA A 30 6.12 2.17 -2.68
C ALA A 30 7.39 1.95 -3.49
N PRO A 31 7.35 1.82 -4.83
CA PRO A 31 8.58 1.63 -5.60
C PRO A 31 9.56 2.81 -5.47
N PHE A 32 9.07 4.04 -5.51
CA PHE A 32 9.93 5.22 -5.38
C PHE A 32 10.55 5.31 -3.99
N LEU A 33 9.77 5.05 -2.94
CA LEU A 33 10.26 5.09 -1.57
C LEU A 33 11.25 3.95 -1.28
N VAL A 34 11.01 2.76 -1.84
CA VAL A 34 11.95 1.64 -1.77
C VAL A 34 13.25 1.97 -2.51
N LEU A 35 13.17 2.56 -3.71
CA LEU A 35 14.36 2.95 -4.45
C LEU A 35 15.16 4.08 -3.75
N LEU A 36 14.49 5.01 -3.08
CA LEU A 36 15.14 6.15 -2.42
C LEU A 36 15.71 5.82 -1.04
N LEU A 37 15.04 4.95 -0.27
CA LEU A 37 15.35 4.69 1.14
C LEU A 37 15.79 3.23 1.40
N GLY A 38 15.68 2.36 0.41
CA GLY A 38 15.85 0.92 0.56
C GLY A 38 14.54 0.20 0.89
N PRO A 39 14.52 -1.14 0.78
CA PRO A 39 13.30 -1.95 0.85
C PRO A 39 12.61 -1.85 2.20
N VAL A 40 13.37 -1.82 3.30
CA VAL A 40 12.78 -1.85 4.63
C VAL A 40 12.26 -0.48 5.04
N GLU A 41 13.10 0.56 4.96
CA GLU A 41 12.71 1.93 5.31
C GLU A 41 11.61 2.46 4.38
N GLY A 42 11.71 2.19 3.08
CA GLY A 42 10.70 2.55 2.09
C GLY A 42 9.33 1.97 2.43
N VAL A 43 9.27 0.67 2.75
CA VAL A 43 8.01 0.00 3.14
C VAL A 43 7.48 0.51 4.49
N VAL A 44 8.34 0.85 5.45
CA VAL A 44 7.93 1.50 6.70
C VAL A 44 7.26 2.84 6.41
N LEU A 45 7.88 3.69 5.59
CA LEU A 45 7.34 4.99 5.25
C LEU A 45 6.01 4.87 4.47
N VAL A 46 5.91 3.88 3.58
CA VAL A 46 4.66 3.56 2.87
C VAL A 46 3.54 3.20 3.83
N ASN A 47 3.81 2.35 4.82
CA ASN A 47 2.82 1.94 5.81
C ASN A 47 2.39 3.12 6.70
N VAL A 48 3.32 4.01 7.09
CA VAL A 48 2.98 5.22 7.83
C VAL A 48 2.11 6.15 7.00
N CYS A 49 2.51 6.46 5.76
CA CYS A 49 1.74 7.34 4.88
C CYS A 49 0.36 6.75 4.58
N GLY A 50 0.29 5.43 4.33
CA GLY A 50 -0.96 4.70 4.15
C GLY A 50 -1.88 4.79 5.36
N ALA A 51 -1.34 4.64 6.58
CA ALA A 51 -2.12 4.78 7.81
C ALA A 51 -2.59 6.23 8.01
N VAL A 52 -1.73 7.23 7.83
CA VAL A 52 -2.08 8.65 7.98
C VAL A 52 -3.17 9.05 6.98
N THR A 53 -3.00 8.71 5.71
CA THR A 53 -3.99 9.03 4.66
C THR A 53 -5.32 8.33 4.90
N ALA A 54 -5.30 7.03 5.26
CA ALA A 54 -6.51 6.28 5.57
C ALA A 54 -7.22 6.87 6.80
N GLY A 55 -6.48 7.13 7.89
CA GLY A 55 -6.98 7.72 9.13
C GLY A 55 -7.67 9.07 8.90
N ALA A 56 -7.10 9.92 8.04
CA ALA A 56 -7.70 11.21 7.68
C ALA A 56 -9.06 11.08 6.96
N ILE A 57 -9.32 9.94 6.30
CA ILE A 57 -10.54 9.71 5.51
C ILE A 57 -11.61 8.97 6.33
N ILE A 58 -11.25 8.14 7.32
CA ILE A 58 -12.18 7.27 8.10
C ILE A 58 -13.42 8.04 8.58
N PHE A 59 -13.22 9.20 9.21
CA PHE A 59 -14.32 9.98 9.78
C PHE A 59 -15.33 10.47 8.74
N ARG A 60 -14.90 10.67 7.48
CA ARG A 60 -15.75 11.11 6.39
C ARG A 60 -16.64 9.99 5.83
N VAL A 61 -16.20 8.74 5.97
CA VAL A 61 -16.84 7.57 5.35
C VAL A 61 -17.43 6.59 6.36
N VAL A 62 -17.41 6.94 7.66
CA VAL A 62 -17.73 6.02 8.76
C VAL A 62 -19.10 5.35 8.64
N ARG A 63 -20.06 6.03 8.03
CA ARG A 63 -21.43 5.54 7.81
C ARG A 63 -21.55 4.49 6.72
N ASP A 64 -20.61 4.45 5.78
CA ASP A 64 -20.61 3.53 4.64
C ASP A 64 -19.74 2.26 4.89
N ILE A 65 -19.13 2.15 6.08
CA ILE A 65 -18.26 1.03 6.46
C ILE A 65 -19.07 -0.24 6.72
N ASP A 66 -18.71 -1.34 6.05
CA ASP A 66 -19.15 -2.69 6.43
C ASP A 66 -18.23 -3.24 7.53
N TRP A 67 -18.62 -3.01 8.79
CA TRP A 67 -17.85 -3.43 9.97
C TRP A 67 -17.63 -4.95 10.04
N LYS A 68 -18.59 -5.75 9.54
CA LYS A 68 -18.50 -7.21 9.57
C LYS A 68 -17.41 -7.71 8.63
N ARG A 69 -17.37 -7.17 7.40
CA ARG A 69 -16.31 -7.49 6.43
C ARG A 69 -14.96 -6.94 6.88
N TYR A 70 -14.93 -5.71 7.41
CA TYR A 70 -13.73 -5.11 8.00
C TYR A 70 -13.11 -6.01 9.06
N MET A 71 -13.87 -6.43 10.08
CA MET A 71 -13.33 -7.25 11.17
C MET A 71 -12.80 -8.59 10.67
N ALA A 72 -13.48 -9.23 9.73
CA ALA A 72 -13.02 -10.50 9.18
C ALA A 72 -11.76 -10.36 8.30
N LEU A 73 -11.65 -9.26 7.54
CA LEU A 73 -10.45 -8.91 6.79
C LEU A 73 -9.27 -8.57 7.71
N ALA A 74 -9.51 -7.77 8.75
CA ALA A 74 -8.48 -7.38 9.72
C ALA A 74 -7.97 -8.59 10.52
N ALA A 75 -8.88 -9.47 10.98
CA ALA A 75 -8.53 -10.69 11.69
C ALA A 75 -7.72 -11.66 10.83
N SER A 76 -8.07 -11.82 9.54
CA SER A 76 -7.26 -12.61 8.62
C SER A 76 -5.93 -11.96 8.27
N ALA A 77 -5.88 -10.63 8.15
CA ALA A 77 -4.66 -9.91 7.85
C ALA A 77 -3.58 -10.13 8.92
N LEU A 78 -3.96 -10.21 10.19
CA LEU A 78 -3.03 -10.58 11.27
C LEU A 78 -2.27 -11.88 10.99
N LEU A 79 -2.96 -12.90 10.44
CA LEU A 79 -2.34 -14.17 10.08
C LEU A 79 -1.31 -14.04 8.95
N GLY A 80 -1.42 -13.01 8.10
CA GLY A 80 -0.43 -12.70 7.07
C GLY A 80 0.68 -11.76 7.53
N ILE A 81 0.37 -10.81 8.42
CA ILE A 81 1.31 -9.81 8.94
C ILE A 81 2.43 -10.48 9.73
N VAL A 82 2.08 -11.39 10.65
CA VAL A 82 3.04 -12.07 11.52
C VAL A 82 4.11 -12.81 10.71
N PRO A 83 3.79 -13.77 9.82
CA PRO A 83 4.81 -14.48 9.05
C PRO A 83 5.59 -13.55 8.12
N ALA A 84 4.97 -12.51 7.54
CA ALA A 84 5.69 -11.53 6.74
C ALA A 84 6.75 -10.77 7.56
N ALA A 85 6.41 -10.33 8.76
CA ALA A 85 7.34 -9.60 9.62
C ALA A 85 8.53 -10.46 10.07
N PHE A 86 8.32 -11.76 10.30
CA PHE A 86 9.42 -12.71 10.55
C PHE A 86 10.25 -12.95 9.28
N LEU A 87 9.60 -13.19 8.15
CA LEU A 87 10.28 -13.47 6.89
C LEU A 87 11.22 -12.33 6.47
N ILE A 88 10.77 -11.08 6.60
CA ILE A 88 11.57 -9.90 6.23
C ILE A 88 12.86 -9.78 7.05
N ARG A 89 12.88 -10.28 8.28
CA ARG A 89 14.07 -10.24 9.14
C ARG A 89 15.18 -11.16 8.65
N TYR A 90 14.84 -12.27 8.01
CA TYR A 90 15.80 -13.29 7.59
C TYR A 90 16.20 -13.18 6.11
N LEU A 91 15.50 -12.36 5.33
CA LEU A 91 15.77 -12.19 3.91
C LEU A 91 16.81 -11.11 3.64
N PRO A 92 17.76 -11.34 2.72
CA PRO A 92 18.65 -10.30 2.22
C PRO A 92 17.86 -9.14 1.57
N PRO A 93 18.37 -7.90 1.64
CA PRO A 93 17.72 -6.74 1.02
C PRO A 93 17.41 -6.92 -0.47
N SER A 94 18.31 -7.54 -1.24
CA SER A 94 18.11 -7.84 -2.66
C SER A 94 16.90 -8.74 -2.91
N VAL A 95 16.73 -9.78 -2.09
CA VAL A 95 15.58 -10.69 -2.17
C VAL A 95 14.28 -9.97 -1.80
N LEU A 96 14.32 -9.04 -0.84
CA LEU A 96 13.18 -8.19 -0.50
C LEU A 96 12.79 -7.29 -1.67
N GLU A 97 13.74 -6.61 -2.32
CA GLU A 97 13.46 -5.76 -3.48
C GLU A 97 12.81 -6.53 -4.62
N ILE A 98 13.37 -7.69 -4.99
CA ILE A 98 12.79 -8.57 -6.01
C ILE A 98 11.36 -8.99 -5.61
N SER A 99 11.17 -9.44 -4.36
CA SER A 99 9.86 -9.90 -3.87
C SER A 99 8.81 -8.79 -3.87
N ILE A 100 9.19 -7.57 -3.51
CA ILE A 100 8.33 -6.38 -3.53
C ILE A 100 7.90 -6.08 -4.97
N GLY A 101 8.85 -5.99 -5.90
CA GLY A 101 8.55 -5.69 -7.29
C GLY A 101 7.70 -6.77 -7.96
N VAL A 102 7.98 -8.05 -7.72
CA VAL A 102 7.19 -9.17 -8.25
C VAL A 102 5.77 -9.14 -7.68
N THR A 103 5.62 -8.94 -6.38
CA THR A 103 4.31 -8.88 -5.71
C THR A 103 3.47 -7.71 -6.24
N LEU A 104 4.09 -6.55 -6.45
CA LEU A 104 3.45 -5.38 -7.03
C LEU A 104 3.03 -5.64 -8.48
N ALA A 105 3.94 -6.16 -9.32
CA ALA A 105 3.65 -6.48 -10.71
C ALA A 105 2.54 -7.52 -10.85
N LEU A 106 2.57 -8.59 -10.05
CA LEU A 106 1.51 -9.60 -10.02
C LEU A 106 0.18 -8.99 -9.55
N GLY A 107 0.18 -8.21 -8.47
CA GLY A 107 -1.02 -7.54 -7.98
C GLY A 107 -1.67 -6.65 -9.04
N LEU A 108 -0.87 -5.85 -9.76
CA LEU A 108 -1.33 -5.01 -10.87
C LEU A 108 -1.84 -5.85 -12.05
N THR A 109 -1.10 -6.89 -12.44
CA THR A 109 -1.48 -7.76 -13.57
C THR A 109 -2.82 -8.41 -13.31
N VAL A 110 -3.00 -8.96 -12.10
CA VAL A 110 -4.25 -9.62 -11.73
C VAL A 110 -5.41 -8.62 -11.70
N LEU A 111 -5.21 -7.40 -11.21
CA LEU A 111 -6.24 -6.35 -11.25
C LEU A 111 -6.66 -5.98 -12.68
N LEU A 112 -5.73 -6.01 -13.63
CA LEU A 112 -6.02 -5.69 -15.03
C LEU A 112 -6.75 -6.83 -15.76
N VAL A 113 -6.39 -8.07 -15.45
CA VAL A 113 -6.91 -9.28 -16.13
C VAL A 113 -8.23 -9.75 -15.52
N MET A 114 -8.42 -9.67 -14.20
CA MET A 114 -9.59 -10.23 -13.50
C MET A 114 -10.86 -9.35 -13.58
N LYS A 115 -11.08 -8.63 -14.68
CA LYS A 115 -12.28 -7.79 -14.86
C LYS A 115 -13.61 -8.57 -14.86
N SER A 116 -13.57 -9.89 -15.07
CA SER A 116 -14.78 -10.71 -15.29
C SER A 116 -14.88 -11.96 -14.41
N ALA A 117 -13.93 -12.20 -13.50
CA ALA A 117 -13.97 -13.40 -12.66
C ALA A 117 -15.04 -13.25 -11.56
N VAL A 118 -15.92 -14.25 -11.42
CA VAL A 118 -16.93 -14.28 -10.36
C VAL A 118 -16.53 -15.33 -9.33
N LEU A 119 -16.26 -14.91 -8.10
CA LEU A 119 -16.07 -15.83 -6.98
C LEU A 119 -17.38 -15.92 -6.18
N PRO A 120 -17.78 -17.11 -5.72
CA PRO A 120 -18.86 -17.26 -4.76
C PRO A 120 -18.55 -16.42 -3.50
N GLN A 121 -19.56 -15.76 -2.91
CA GLN A 121 -19.42 -15.05 -1.63
C GLN A 121 -19.22 -16.01 -0.45
N ARG A 122 -18.09 -16.73 -0.43
CA ARG A 122 -17.70 -17.65 0.64
C ARG A 122 -16.70 -16.98 1.56
N ARG A 123 -16.89 -17.18 2.87
CA ARG A 123 -16.02 -16.64 3.93
C ARG A 123 -14.55 -16.98 3.71
N ARG A 124 -14.25 -18.17 3.17
CA ARG A 124 -12.89 -18.62 2.84
C ARG A 124 -12.12 -17.62 1.97
N TYR A 125 -12.75 -17.07 0.93
CA TYR A 125 -12.09 -16.15 0.01
C TYR A 125 -11.82 -14.79 0.65
N LEU A 126 -12.66 -14.38 1.61
CA LEU A 126 -12.44 -13.17 2.40
C LEU A 126 -11.24 -13.36 3.33
N PHE A 127 -11.15 -14.50 4.03
CA PHE A 127 -10.00 -14.80 4.89
C PHE A 127 -8.70 -14.91 4.08
N THR A 128 -8.71 -15.54 2.90
CA THR A 128 -7.52 -15.60 2.05
C THR A 128 -7.11 -14.22 1.53
N ALA A 129 -8.09 -13.38 1.13
CA ALA A 129 -7.81 -12.04 0.64
C ALA A 129 -7.23 -11.14 1.74
N GLY A 130 -7.79 -11.20 2.96
CA GLY A 130 -7.27 -10.44 4.09
C GLY A 130 -5.88 -10.91 4.51
N GLY A 131 -5.64 -12.23 4.58
CA GLY A 131 -4.32 -12.80 4.89
C GLY A 131 -3.25 -12.42 3.86
N LEU A 132 -3.55 -12.60 2.56
CA LEU A 132 -2.65 -12.18 1.48
C LEU A 132 -2.40 -10.67 1.51
N SER A 133 -3.43 -9.86 1.70
CA SER A 133 -3.29 -8.40 1.82
C SER A 133 -2.43 -8.01 3.01
N GLY A 134 -2.61 -8.62 4.18
CA GLY A 134 -1.77 -8.37 5.36
C GLY A 134 -0.30 -8.74 5.15
N PHE A 135 -0.06 -9.88 4.50
CA PHE A 135 1.28 -10.32 4.11
C PHE A 135 1.93 -9.33 3.13
N MET A 136 1.25 -9.02 2.02
CA MET A 136 1.74 -8.09 1.00
C MET A 136 1.93 -6.67 1.54
N ASN A 137 1.06 -6.21 2.45
CA ASN A 137 1.20 -4.92 3.12
C ASN A 137 2.45 -4.86 3.99
N THR A 138 2.72 -5.93 4.75
CA THR A 138 3.89 -5.96 5.65
C THR A 138 5.19 -6.12 4.88
N ALA A 139 5.18 -6.96 3.82
CA ALA A 139 6.33 -7.23 2.97
C ALA A 139 6.67 -6.07 2.02
N ALA A 140 5.66 -5.51 1.36
CA ALA A 140 5.84 -4.57 0.25
C ALA A 140 5.11 -3.24 0.42
N GLY A 141 4.34 -3.06 1.49
CA GLY A 141 3.46 -1.90 1.65
C GLY A 141 2.19 -1.96 0.80
N VAL A 142 2.01 -3.01 -0.02
CA VAL A 142 0.99 -3.08 -1.07
C VAL A 142 -0.06 -4.15 -0.76
N GLY A 143 -0.94 -3.90 0.23
CA GLY A 143 -2.05 -4.84 0.54
C GLY A 143 -3.26 -4.75 -0.41
N GLY A 144 -3.43 -3.60 -1.07
CA GLY A 144 -4.64 -3.26 -1.83
C GLY A 144 -5.07 -4.22 -2.96
N PRO A 145 -4.17 -4.85 -3.73
CA PRO A 145 -4.57 -5.75 -4.80
C PRO A 145 -5.35 -6.98 -4.34
N ALA A 146 -4.92 -7.67 -3.28
CA ALA A 146 -5.57 -8.91 -2.82
C ALA A 146 -7.04 -8.71 -2.41
N VAL A 147 -7.32 -7.63 -1.70
CA VAL A 147 -8.67 -7.21 -1.28
C VAL A 147 -9.49 -6.64 -2.44
N SER A 148 -8.85 -6.00 -3.43
CA SER A 148 -9.52 -5.51 -4.63
C SER A 148 -9.95 -6.65 -5.56
N ILE A 149 -9.15 -7.70 -5.68
CA ILE A 149 -9.52 -8.93 -6.39
C ILE A 149 -10.78 -9.55 -5.75
N TYR A 150 -10.80 -9.63 -4.42
CA TYR A 150 -11.97 -10.13 -3.69
C TYR A 150 -13.22 -9.26 -3.92
N SER A 151 -13.07 -7.93 -3.92
CA SER A 151 -14.21 -7.02 -4.11
C SER A 151 -14.78 -7.11 -5.52
N MET A 152 -13.92 -7.19 -6.54
CA MET A 152 -14.31 -7.41 -7.93
C MET A 152 -15.06 -8.75 -8.08
N ALA A 153 -14.47 -9.82 -7.53
CA ALA A 153 -15.00 -11.16 -7.69
C ALA A 153 -16.34 -11.40 -6.95
N THR A 154 -16.58 -10.66 -5.86
CA THR A 154 -17.83 -10.71 -5.09
C THR A 154 -18.84 -9.61 -5.46
N ARG A 155 -18.52 -8.77 -6.44
CA ARG A 155 -19.31 -7.58 -6.85
C ARG A 155 -19.66 -6.67 -5.68
N TRP A 156 -18.71 -6.46 -4.76
CA TRP A 156 -18.91 -5.57 -3.63
C TRP A 156 -19.14 -4.14 -4.14
N GLN A 157 -20.25 -3.53 -3.72
CA GLN A 157 -20.57 -2.13 -4.00
C GLN A 157 -19.38 -1.21 -3.71
N HIS A 158 -18.94 -0.48 -4.73
CA HIS A 158 -17.73 0.32 -4.72
C HIS A 158 -17.66 1.32 -3.55
N LYS A 159 -18.78 2.02 -3.25
CA LYS A 159 -18.85 2.98 -2.14
C LYS A 159 -18.55 2.33 -0.80
N SER A 160 -19.20 1.20 -0.51
CA SER A 160 -19.01 0.45 0.74
C SER A 160 -17.61 -0.17 0.81
N PHE A 161 -17.10 -0.71 -0.30
CA PHE A 161 -15.73 -1.22 -0.36
C PHE A 161 -14.71 -0.13 -0.04
N ALA A 162 -14.73 0.99 -0.78
CA ALA A 162 -13.80 2.09 -0.58
C ALA A 162 -13.85 2.68 0.83
N ALA A 163 -15.03 2.75 1.44
CA ALA A 163 -15.21 3.16 2.83
C ALA A 163 -14.60 2.15 3.81
N THR A 164 -14.87 0.86 3.63
CA THR A 164 -14.37 -0.24 4.48
C THR A 164 -12.86 -0.40 4.40
N MET A 165 -12.26 -0.05 3.26
CA MET A 165 -10.82 -0.08 3.06
C MET A 165 -10.07 0.96 3.89
N GLN A 166 -10.70 2.07 4.32
CA GLN A 166 -10.03 3.09 5.14
C GLN A 166 -9.64 2.57 6.52
N PRO A 167 -10.56 2.11 7.39
CA PRO A 167 -10.17 1.53 8.67
C PRO A 167 -9.31 0.29 8.49
N TYR A 168 -9.52 -0.49 7.42
CA TYR A 168 -8.69 -1.66 7.15
C TYR A 168 -7.22 -1.30 6.88
N PHE A 169 -6.95 -0.36 5.97
CA PHE A 169 -5.58 0.07 5.68
C PHE A 169 -4.90 0.76 6.86
N PHE A 170 -5.66 1.54 7.64
CA PHE A 170 -5.18 2.09 8.90
C PHE A 170 -4.74 0.96 9.86
N THR A 171 -5.61 -0.03 10.08
CA THR A 171 -5.35 -1.13 11.01
C THR A 171 -4.18 -2.00 10.55
N ILE A 172 -4.12 -2.43 9.29
CA ILE A 172 -2.99 -3.26 8.83
C ILE A 172 -1.70 -2.45 8.78
N GLY A 173 -1.74 -1.16 8.43
CA GLY A 173 -0.56 -0.29 8.46
C GLY A 173 0.00 -0.17 9.87
N ALA A 174 -0.86 0.13 10.84
CA ALA A 174 -0.48 0.19 12.25
C ALA A 174 0.06 -1.15 12.77
N LEU A 175 -0.62 -2.26 12.48
CA LEU A 175 -0.18 -3.60 12.90
C LEU A 175 1.13 -4.01 12.23
N SER A 176 1.34 -3.71 10.94
CA SER A 176 2.61 -3.95 10.24
C SER A 176 3.74 -3.15 10.90
N LEU A 177 3.49 -1.89 11.29
CA LEU A 177 4.48 -1.06 11.98
C LEU A 177 4.80 -1.62 13.38
N ILE A 178 3.78 -1.94 14.17
CA ILE A 178 3.97 -2.55 15.50
C ILE A 178 4.75 -3.87 15.38
N SER A 179 4.36 -4.72 14.43
CA SER A 179 5.03 -6.00 14.21
C SER A 179 6.50 -5.82 13.84
N LYS A 180 6.82 -4.89 12.93
CA LYS A 180 8.22 -4.53 12.60
C LYS A 180 8.96 -3.96 13.80
N ALA A 181 8.31 -3.13 14.63
CA ALA A 181 8.94 -2.52 15.80
C ALA A 181 9.33 -3.58 16.83
N VAL A 182 8.55 -4.65 16.95
CA VAL A 182 8.84 -5.78 17.83
C VAL A 182 9.87 -6.74 17.22
N THR A 183 9.77 -7.07 15.93
CA THR A 183 10.63 -8.09 15.31
C THR A 183 11.99 -7.57 14.87
N ALA A 184 12.07 -6.31 14.46
CA ALA A 184 13.29 -5.67 13.96
C ALA A 184 13.26 -4.14 14.22
N PRO A 185 13.50 -3.71 15.48
CA PRO A 185 13.44 -2.30 15.86
C PRO A 185 14.43 -1.42 15.09
N ALA A 186 15.61 -1.97 14.76
CA ALA A 186 16.67 -1.29 14.04
C ALA A 186 16.33 -0.93 12.57
N SER A 187 15.21 -1.44 12.05
CA SER A 187 14.76 -1.17 10.68
C SER A 187 13.88 0.07 10.55
N PHE A 188 13.60 0.77 11.64
CA PHE A 188 12.90 2.04 11.58
C PHE A 188 13.87 3.14 11.09
N PRO A 189 13.47 3.93 10.07
CA PRO A 189 14.32 5.02 9.63
C PRO A 189 14.48 6.02 10.77
N VAL A 190 15.73 6.33 11.11
CA VAL A 190 16.09 7.28 12.18
C VAL A 190 15.85 8.70 11.69
N LEU A 191 14.58 9.09 11.63
CA LEU A 191 14.14 10.39 11.16
C LEU A 191 13.84 11.32 12.35
N PRO A 192 14.25 12.60 12.28
CA PRO A 192 13.87 13.57 13.29
C PRO A 192 12.35 13.76 13.30
N LEU A 193 11.78 14.10 14.46
CA LEU A 193 10.34 14.32 14.61
C LEU A 193 9.78 15.32 13.60
N THR A 194 10.56 16.35 13.25
CA THR A 194 10.23 17.34 12.22
C THR A 194 10.00 16.71 10.84
N MET A 195 10.74 15.66 10.49
CA MET A 195 10.56 14.96 9.22
C MET A 195 9.30 14.10 9.24
N TRP A 196 8.99 13.44 10.35
CA TRP A 196 7.72 12.71 10.50
C TRP A 196 6.52 13.64 10.36
N LEU A 197 6.58 14.82 10.98
CA LEU A 197 5.56 15.87 10.82
C LEU A 197 5.48 16.38 9.37
N ALA A 198 6.62 16.56 8.71
CA ALA A 198 6.66 16.96 7.30
C ALA A 198 6.05 15.91 6.37
N VAL A 199 6.28 14.62 6.61
CA VAL A 199 5.67 13.50 5.85
C VAL A 199 4.16 13.46 6.07
N ALA A 200 3.70 13.62 7.32
CA ALA A 200 2.27 13.67 7.63
C ALA A 200 1.61 14.88 6.94
N ALA A 201 2.24 16.06 7.00
CA ALA A 201 1.77 17.25 6.28
C ALA A 201 1.76 17.03 4.76
N ALA A 202 2.80 16.42 4.19
CA ALA A 202 2.87 16.07 2.78
C ALA A 202 1.75 15.12 2.35
N CYS A 203 1.39 14.14 3.18
CA CYS A 203 0.24 13.26 2.94
C CYS A 203 -1.06 14.07 2.86
N LEU A 204 -1.31 14.96 3.83
CA LEU A 204 -2.52 15.79 3.86
C LEU A 204 -2.57 16.77 2.68
N ILE A 205 -1.45 17.41 2.36
CA ILE A 205 -1.32 18.29 1.20
C ILE A 205 -1.60 17.50 -0.09
N GLY A 206 -1.02 16.32 -0.24
CA GLY A 206 -1.27 15.44 -1.39
C GLY A 206 -2.74 15.06 -1.52
N LEU A 207 -3.42 14.72 -0.42
CA LEU A 207 -4.86 14.44 -0.43
C LEU A 207 -5.68 15.66 -0.90
N VAL A 208 -5.39 16.86 -0.40
CA VAL A 208 -6.09 18.10 -0.79
C VAL A 208 -5.82 18.43 -2.27
N LEU A 209 -4.58 18.35 -2.71
CA LEU A 209 -4.21 18.56 -4.12
C LEU A 209 -4.86 17.52 -5.03
N GLY A 210 -4.95 16.27 -4.59
CA GLY A 210 -5.66 15.21 -5.29
C GLY A 210 -7.16 15.47 -5.40
N ASP A 211 -7.81 16.00 -4.35
CA ASP A 211 -9.21 16.43 -4.38
C ASP A 211 -9.45 17.55 -5.42
N LEU A 212 -8.52 18.50 -5.52
CA LEU A 212 -8.58 19.58 -6.51
C LEU A 212 -8.32 19.05 -7.93
N ALA A 213 -7.33 18.18 -8.10
CA ALA A 213 -6.98 17.58 -9.37
C ALA A 213 -8.09 16.66 -9.90
N ALA A 214 -8.80 15.95 -9.03
CA ALA A 214 -9.92 15.08 -9.40
C ALA A 214 -11.08 15.84 -10.08
N LYS A 215 -11.16 17.18 -9.90
CA LYS A 215 -12.14 18.03 -10.60
C LYS A 215 -11.75 18.34 -12.04
N ARG A 216 -10.47 18.22 -12.41
CA ARG A 216 -9.92 18.61 -13.71
C ARG A 216 -9.31 17.46 -14.50
N VAL A 217 -8.89 16.39 -13.84
CA VAL A 217 -8.22 15.24 -14.45
C VAL A 217 -9.20 14.07 -14.51
N SER A 218 -9.29 13.43 -15.68
CA SER A 218 -10.12 12.24 -15.81
C SER A 218 -9.52 11.09 -14.97
N THR A 219 -10.37 10.40 -14.22
CA THR A 219 -9.96 9.24 -13.42
C THR A 219 -9.22 8.22 -14.28
N ARG A 220 -9.66 7.99 -15.52
CA ARG A 220 -9.03 7.05 -16.45
C ARG A 220 -7.59 7.42 -16.79
N ALA A 221 -7.29 8.69 -17.08
CA ALA A 221 -5.93 9.12 -17.39
C ALA A 221 -5.01 8.95 -16.17
N ALA A 222 -5.47 9.34 -14.99
CA ALA A 222 -4.72 9.17 -13.75
C ALA A 222 -4.47 7.69 -13.43
N GLN A 223 -5.44 6.81 -13.68
CA GLN A 223 -5.29 5.37 -13.49
C GLN A 223 -4.26 4.77 -14.47
N ILE A 224 -4.28 5.16 -15.75
CA ILE A 224 -3.29 4.70 -16.74
C ILE A 224 -1.89 5.14 -16.32
N LEU A 225 -1.71 6.41 -15.96
CA LEU A 225 -0.43 6.93 -15.50
C LEU A 225 0.05 6.18 -14.25
N LEU A 226 -0.84 5.92 -13.30
CA LEU A 226 -0.54 5.13 -12.10
C LEU A 226 -0.02 3.75 -12.46
N ILE A 227 -0.73 3.04 -13.33
CA ILE A 227 -0.36 1.67 -13.74
C ILE A 227 1.02 1.67 -14.39
N ILE A 228 1.30 2.62 -15.29
CA ILE A 228 2.60 2.76 -15.95
C ILE A 228 3.70 2.99 -14.91
N LEU A 229 3.53 3.98 -14.03
CA LEU A 229 4.52 4.30 -12.99
C LEU A 229 4.75 3.12 -12.04
N ALA A 230 3.68 2.41 -11.67
CA ALA A 230 3.78 1.28 -10.77
C ALA A 230 4.50 0.08 -11.42
N TYR A 231 4.29 -0.19 -12.72
CA TYR A 231 5.06 -1.21 -13.45
C TYR A 231 6.52 -0.80 -13.66
N LEU A 232 6.79 0.45 -14.01
CA LEU A 232 8.16 0.95 -14.12
C LEU A 232 8.89 0.86 -12.79
N GLY A 233 8.22 1.24 -11.71
CA GLY A 233 8.74 1.12 -10.35
C GLY A 233 8.99 -0.33 -9.94
N ALA A 234 8.04 -1.23 -10.22
CA ALA A 234 8.20 -2.67 -9.98
C ALA A 234 9.41 -3.23 -10.74
N ALA A 235 9.53 -2.92 -12.04
CA ALA A 235 10.64 -3.36 -12.87
C ALA A 235 11.97 -2.80 -12.37
N ALA A 236 12.04 -1.50 -12.04
CA ALA A 236 13.25 -0.88 -11.51
C ALA A 236 13.67 -1.49 -10.16
N THR A 237 12.71 -1.79 -9.28
CA THR A 237 12.98 -2.45 -7.99
C THR A 237 13.49 -3.88 -8.19
N ILE A 238 12.92 -4.63 -9.14
CA ILE A 238 13.41 -5.98 -9.49
C ILE A 238 14.83 -5.91 -10.06
N VAL A 239 15.08 -5.02 -11.02
CA VAL A 239 16.39 -4.87 -11.65
C VAL A 239 17.45 -4.52 -10.61
N ARG A 240 17.17 -3.54 -9.74
CA ARG A 240 18.07 -3.18 -8.64
C ARG A 240 18.35 -4.38 -7.74
N GLY A 241 17.30 -5.07 -7.29
CA GLY A 241 17.48 -6.24 -6.42
C GLY A 241 18.26 -7.37 -7.09
N VAL A 242 18.13 -7.57 -8.40
CA VAL A 242 18.94 -8.54 -9.16
C VAL A 242 20.40 -8.07 -9.24
N LEU A 243 20.65 -6.80 -9.56
CA LEU A 243 22.01 -6.24 -9.60
C LEU A 243 22.71 -6.37 -8.25
N ASP A 244 22.03 -5.98 -7.17
CA ASP A 244 22.54 -6.09 -5.80
C ASP A 244 22.76 -7.55 -5.35
N ALA A 245 22.10 -8.53 -6.01
CA ALA A 245 22.31 -9.95 -5.74
C ALA A 245 23.52 -10.55 -6.48
N ILE A 246 23.94 -9.96 -7.61
CA ILE A 246 25.03 -10.48 -8.44
C ILE A 246 26.38 -9.78 -8.22
N GLY A 247 26.43 -8.62 -7.55
CA GLY A 247 27.66 -7.93 -7.15
C GLY A 247 27.66 -6.46 -7.55
#